data_AF-A0A9X1TV62-F1
#
_entry.id   AF-A0A9X1TV62-F1
#
_cell.length_a   1.000
_cell.length_b   1.000
_cell.length_c   1.000
_cell.angle_alpha   90.00
_cell.angle_beta   90.00
_cell.angle_gamma   90.00
#
_symmetry.space_group_name_H-M   'P 1'
#
loop_
_entity.id
_entity.type
_entity.pdbx_description
1 polymer ?
#
loop_
_entity_poly.entity_id
_entity_poly.type
_entity_poly.pdbx_seq_one_letter_code
_entity_poly.pdbx_strand_id
1 'polypeptide(L)'
;MKSISFTLFWAFLIAFSISGTFASGAAKVNPPEQYFPVYDYQNDWLVYNPQYKNYVHFSQGVNEGARYVSLYVDLVKNRRYVLLLKAETESYLFLEGSLQNKINRNEWQELNIDSLYKIYKKDELLLTIYGSAGIGDKSVLLCNKKKLNDPTTIEQAGRNFINIKPITFTPFGNFAAISLILILILSVWIYNANPLSFIRLINPIEFFNNDPRDQLSKINKPYSNTVVFFVIITSMLMSFIVVFFSANKLNVFSVSTILSEKSNTLEILGDFFILSAIFFLLTYVKYICMVMAGNMLNLDKQVDIIFLKIIQSSYLFYAALFLFVFTLSFNHINWLTEMRMYVLAPFLLFYSARFLALYIVTKPPGSLINLYLFSYLCVIEIIPLIVGIKFAL
;
A
#
# COMPACT_ATOMS: atom_id res chain seq x y z
N MET A 1 21.62 -27.23 -17.22
CA MET A 1 20.70 -26.71 -16.17
C MET A 1 20.31 -25.23 -16.36
N LYS A 2 20.34 -24.66 -17.59
CA LYS A 2 19.89 -23.28 -17.86
C LYS A 2 18.36 -23.14 -17.98
N SER A 3 17.62 -24.21 -18.27
CA SER A 3 16.18 -24.11 -18.55
C SER A 3 15.30 -23.98 -17.29
N ILE A 4 15.72 -24.57 -16.17
CA ILE A 4 14.92 -24.56 -14.92
C ILE A 4 14.83 -23.14 -14.31
N SER A 5 15.88 -22.33 -14.47
CA SER A 5 15.89 -20.92 -14.06
C SER A 5 14.98 -20.05 -14.93
N PHE A 6 14.90 -20.35 -16.23
CA PHE A 6 14.01 -19.64 -17.15
C PHE A 6 12.55 -19.98 -16.83
N THR A 7 12.23 -21.25 -16.60
CA THR A 7 10.86 -21.68 -16.26
C THR A 7 10.38 -21.13 -14.92
N LEU A 8 11.24 -21.03 -13.91
CA LEU A 8 10.87 -20.41 -12.63
C LEU A 8 10.65 -18.90 -12.75
N PHE A 9 11.48 -18.20 -13.53
CA PHE A 9 11.29 -16.78 -13.82
C PHE A 9 9.98 -16.52 -14.56
N TRP A 10 9.67 -17.34 -15.58
CA TRP A 10 8.40 -17.25 -16.30
C TRP A 10 7.21 -17.67 -15.46
N ALA A 11 7.33 -18.68 -14.60
CA ALA A 11 6.28 -19.09 -13.69
C ALA A 11 5.97 -17.97 -12.67
N PHE A 12 6.99 -17.29 -12.15
CA PHE A 12 6.83 -16.12 -11.29
C PHE A 12 6.17 -14.95 -12.02
N LEU A 13 6.61 -14.67 -13.25
CA LEU A 13 6.08 -13.57 -14.07
C LEU A 13 4.62 -13.82 -14.51
N ILE A 14 4.28 -15.08 -14.82
CA ILE A 14 2.91 -15.52 -15.12
C ILE A 14 2.05 -15.47 -13.86
N ALA A 15 2.52 -15.99 -12.71
CA ALA A 15 1.80 -15.89 -11.45
C ALA A 15 1.55 -14.42 -11.05
N PHE A 16 2.54 -13.54 -11.24
CA PHE A 16 2.44 -12.11 -11.00
C PHE A 16 1.46 -11.43 -11.97
N SER A 17 1.46 -11.82 -13.24
CA SER A 17 0.53 -11.28 -14.25
C SER A 17 -0.91 -11.73 -13.99
N ILE A 18 -1.13 -12.97 -13.54
CA ILE A 18 -2.45 -13.50 -13.16
C ILE A 18 -2.95 -12.84 -11.86
N SER A 19 -2.04 -12.43 -10.97
CA SER A 19 -2.41 -11.67 -9.76
C SER A 19 -3.00 -10.29 -10.10
N GLY A 20 -2.67 -9.74 -11.28
CA GLY A 20 -3.18 -8.45 -11.75
C GLY A 20 -4.48 -8.51 -12.57
N THR A 21 -5.02 -9.71 -12.88
CA THR A 21 -6.20 -9.82 -13.76
C THR A 21 -7.52 -9.54 -13.05
N PHE A 22 -7.52 -9.41 -11.72
CA PHE A 22 -8.69 -9.02 -10.93
C PHE A 22 -8.54 -7.59 -10.43
N ALA A 23 -8.41 -6.64 -11.36
CA ALA A 23 -8.59 -5.24 -11.05
C ALA A 23 -10.08 -4.98 -10.78
N SER A 24 -10.56 -5.31 -9.58
CA SER A 24 -11.85 -4.80 -9.11
C SER A 24 -11.66 -3.32 -8.82
N GLY A 25 -12.31 -2.48 -9.63
CA GLY A 25 -12.36 -1.06 -9.35
C GLY A 25 -12.87 -0.81 -7.93
N ALA A 26 -12.40 0.27 -7.29
CA ALA A 26 -12.87 0.72 -5.99
C ALA A 26 -14.38 0.50 -5.82
N ALA A 27 -14.79 -0.02 -4.66
CA ALA A 27 -16.15 -0.40 -4.35
C ALA A 27 -17.10 0.78 -4.56
N LYS A 28 -17.68 0.90 -5.76
CA LYS A 28 -18.90 1.69 -5.94
C LYS A 28 -19.95 1.00 -5.08
N VAL A 29 -20.61 1.79 -4.25
CA VAL A 29 -21.80 1.35 -3.53
C VAL A 29 -22.83 1.01 -4.60
N ASN A 30 -22.91 -0.28 -4.97
CA ASN A 30 -23.80 -0.71 -6.03
C ASN A 30 -25.24 -0.68 -5.49
N PRO A 31 -26.16 0.05 -6.14
CA PRO A 31 -27.57 -0.01 -5.79
C PRO A 31 -28.14 -1.40 -6.11
N PRO A 32 -29.31 -1.76 -5.55
CA PRO A 32 -30.00 -3.00 -5.91
C PRO A 32 -30.24 -3.09 -7.43
N GLU A 33 -30.24 -4.30 -7.99
CA GLU A 33 -30.28 -4.55 -9.46
C GLU A 33 -31.46 -3.86 -10.20
N GLN A 34 -32.51 -3.53 -9.46
CA GLN A 34 -33.73 -2.87 -9.94
C GLN A 34 -33.57 -1.36 -10.19
N TYR A 35 -32.46 -0.76 -9.75
CA TYR A 35 -32.19 0.67 -9.85
C TYR A 35 -31.00 0.96 -10.74
N PHE A 36 -31.08 2.05 -11.50
CA PHE A 36 -29.97 2.57 -12.28
C PHE A 36 -29.46 3.87 -11.62
N PRO A 37 -28.21 3.92 -11.12
CA PRO A 37 -27.67 5.11 -10.48
C PRO A 37 -27.44 6.21 -11.52
N VAL A 38 -28.01 7.38 -11.28
CA VAL A 38 -27.90 8.59 -12.11
C VAL A 38 -26.89 9.55 -11.52
N TYR A 39 -26.91 9.74 -10.20
CA TYR A 39 -26.03 10.67 -9.49
C TYR A 39 -25.68 10.16 -8.10
N ASP A 40 -24.46 10.45 -7.64
CA ASP A 40 -23.96 10.06 -6.32
C ASP A 40 -23.63 11.31 -5.52
N TYR A 41 -24.28 11.47 -4.35
CA TYR A 41 -24.14 12.63 -3.49
C TYR A 41 -22.96 12.51 -2.49
N GLN A 42 -22.08 11.51 -2.64
CA GLN A 42 -20.98 11.29 -1.70
C GLN A 42 -20.03 12.50 -1.52
N ASN A 43 -19.96 13.42 -2.48
CA ASN A 43 -19.12 14.63 -2.40
C ASN A 43 -19.90 15.91 -2.03
N ASP A 44 -21.22 15.85 -1.95
CA ASP A 44 -22.09 17.02 -1.77
C ASP A 44 -22.57 17.17 -0.33
N TRP A 45 -21.89 16.51 0.60
CA TRP A 45 -22.20 16.59 2.02
C TRP A 45 -21.92 17.97 2.58
N LEU A 46 -22.86 18.45 3.38
CA LEU A 46 -22.84 19.73 4.06
C LEU A 46 -22.93 19.54 5.57
N VAL A 47 -22.27 20.42 6.31
CA VAL A 47 -22.36 20.48 7.78
C VAL A 47 -22.63 21.92 8.18
N TYR A 48 -23.44 22.10 9.22
CA TYR A 48 -23.72 23.43 9.72
C TYR A 48 -22.52 23.96 10.52
N ASN A 49 -22.01 25.13 10.13
CA ASN A 49 -20.95 25.81 10.86
C ASN A 49 -21.54 26.95 11.72
N PRO A 50 -21.43 26.89 13.07
CA PRO A 50 -21.94 27.93 13.96
C PRO A 50 -21.33 29.32 13.73
N GLN A 51 -20.08 29.40 13.28
CA GLN A 51 -19.37 30.67 13.05
C GLN A 51 -19.97 31.44 11.87
N TYR A 52 -20.26 30.74 10.77
CA TYR A 52 -20.84 31.32 9.56
C TYR A 52 -22.37 31.32 9.56
N LYS A 53 -22.98 30.65 10.56
CA LYS A 53 -24.43 30.40 10.64
C LYS A 53 -25.02 29.81 9.36
N ASN A 54 -24.22 29.02 8.63
CA ASN A 54 -24.58 28.46 7.33
C ASN A 54 -24.03 27.04 7.16
N TYR A 55 -24.60 26.32 6.20
CA TYR A 55 -24.11 25.02 5.76
C TYR A 55 -22.87 25.19 4.88
N VAL A 56 -21.80 24.49 5.24
CA VAL A 56 -20.52 24.47 4.51
C VAL A 56 -20.20 23.05 4.07
N HIS A 57 -19.44 22.91 2.99
CA HIS A 57 -19.02 21.60 2.50
C HIS A 57 -18.25 20.82 3.57
N PHE A 58 -18.56 19.53 3.67
CA PHE A 58 -17.86 18.61 4.56
C PHE A 58 -16.40 18.50 4.13
N SER A 59 -15.48 18.74 5.07
CA SER A 59 -14.04 18.56 4.86
C SER A 59 -13.52 17.49 5.83
N GLN A 60 -12.85 16.47 5.26
CA GLN A 60 -12.17 15.43 6.02
C GLN A 60 -11.05 16.07 6.88
N GLY A 61 -10.88 15.61 8.12
CA GLY A 61 -10.00 16.21 9.13
C GLY A 61 -10.60 17.34 9.99
N VAL A 62 -11.46 18.20 9.44
CA VAL A 62 -12.09 19.30 10.23
C VAL A 62 -13.43 18.86 10.81
N ASN A 63 -14.24 18.16 10.01
CA ASN A 63 -15.63 17.84 10.34
C ASN A 63 -15.84 16.35 10.64
N GLU A 64 -14.78 15.56 10.81
CA GLU A 64 -14.86 14.11 11.06
C GLU A 64 -15.60 13.75 12.35
N GLY A 65 -15.60 14.64 13.35
CA GLY A 65 -16.36 14.47 14.59
C GLY A 65 -17.87 14.76 14.45
N ALA A 66 -18.33 15.30 13.31
CA ALA A 66 -19.74 15.64 13.11
C ALA A 66 -20.58 14.36 12.96
N ARG A 67 -21.56 14.19 13.85
CA ARG A 67 -22.51 13.05 13.85
C ARG A 67 -23.66 13.20 12.87
N TYR A 68 -23.68 14.29 12.12
CA TYR A 68 -24.72 14.57 11.15
C TYR A 68 -24.10 15.16 9.90
N VAL A 69 -24.73 14.83 8.78
CA VAL A 69 -24.39 15.38 7.47
C VAL A 69 -25.69 15.67 6.74
N SER A 70 -25.69 16.80 6.04
CA SER A 70 -26.86 17.33 5.35
C SER A 70 -26.58 17.42 3.86
N LEU A 71 -27.62 17.43 3.04
CA LEU A 71 -27.52 17.62 1.60
C LEU A 71 -28.79 18.34 1.12
N TYR A 72 -28.64 19.20 0.11
CA TYR A 72 -29.77 19.80 -0.58
C TYR A 72 -30.14 18.95 -1.79
N VAL A 73 -31.40 18.53 -1.86
CA VAL A 73 -31.95 17.87 -3.05
C VAL A 73 -32.89 18.83 -3.74
N ASP A 74 -32.60 19.15 -5.00
CA ASP A 74 -33.55 19.82 -5.89
C ASP A 74 -34.63 18.82 -6.33
N LEU A 75 -35.85 19.03 -5.87
CA LEU A 75 -37.02 18.20 -6.15
C LEU A 75 -37.65 18.51 -7.52
N VAL A 76 -37.39 19.69 -8.10
CA VAL A 76 -37.95 20.10 -9.41
C VAL A 76 -37.13 19.52 -10.54
N LYS A 77 -35.79 19.63 -10.43
CA LYS A 77 -34.86 19.09 -11.42
C LYS A 77 -34.86 17.57 -11.45
N ASN A 78 -35.05 16.93 -10.29
CA ASN A 78 -34.93 15.48 -10.14
C ASN A 78 -36.28 14.75 -10.08
N ARG A 79 -37.35 15.32 -10.65
CA ARG A 79 -38.66 14.65 -10.73
C ARG A 79 -38.55 13.28 -11.40
N ARG A 80 -39.39 12.33 -10.98
CA ARG A 80 -39.42 10.93 -11.45
C ARG A 80 -38.20 10.07 -11.06
N TYR A 81 -37.22 10.62 -10.36
CA TYR A 81 -36.14 9.85 -9.76
C TYR A 81 -36.45 9.45 -8.33
N VAL A 82 -35.67 8.51 -7.82
CA VAL A 82 -35.79 7.92 -6.50
C VAL A 82 -34.47 8.12 -5.78
N LEU A 83 -34.52 8.58 -4.54
CA LEU A 83 -33.36 8.64 -3.67
C LEU A 83 -33.23 7.32 -2.92
N LEU A 84 -32.05 6.71 -3.00
CA LEU A 84 -31.66 5.56 -2.22
C LEU A 84 -30.68 6.00 -1.14
N LEU A 85 -31.02 5.70 0.12
CA LEU A 85 -30.19 6.00 1.28
C LEU A 85 -29.71 4.69 1.90
N LYS A 86 -28.43 4.60 2.26
CA LYS A 86 -27.90 3.49 3.04
C LYS A 86 -26.90 3.99 4.07
N ALA A 87 -27.02 3.45 5.28
CA ALA A 87 -26.07 3.67 6.37
C ALA A 87 -25.55 2.32 6.91
N GLU A 88 -24.25 2.19 7.17
CA GLU A 88 -23.68 0.96 7.75
C GLU A 88 -23.92 0.83 9.26
N THR A 89 -24.34 1.94 9.89
CA THR A 89 -24.74 2.04 11.29
C THR A 89 -26.17 2.55 11.40
N GLU A 90 -26.84 2.28 12.53
CA GLU A 90 -28.18 2.81 12.77
C GLU A 90 -28.18 4.35 12.71
N SER A 91 -28.94 4.90 11.78
CA SER A 91 -29.01 6.35 11.55
C SER A 91 -30.46 6.81 11.51
N TYR A 92 -30.66 8.11 11.68
CA TYR A 92 -31.96 8.76 11.67
C TYR A 92 -32.03 9.74 10.50
N LEU A 93 -33.13 9.68 9.76
CA LEU A 93 -33.40 10.57 8.64
C LEU A 93 -34.25 11.74 9.11
N PHE A 94 -33.72 12.94 8.85
CA PHE A 94 -34.44 14.20 9.04
C PHE A 94 -34.65 14.87 7.67
N LEU A 95 -35.86 15.38 7.45
CA LEU A 95 -36.19 16.23 6.31
C LEU A 95 -36.65 17.58 6.86
N GLU A 96 -36.01 18.68 6.43
CA GLU A 96 -36.32 20.04 6.89
C GLU A 96 -36.33 20.18 8.43
N GLY A 97 -35.44 19.45 9.11
CA GLY A 97 -35.35 19.44 10.57
C GLY A 97 -36.40 18.58 11.29
N SER A 98 -37.36 17.97 10.57
CA SER A 98 -38.32 17.02 11.14
C SER A 98 -37.81 15.59 11.02
N LEU A 99 -37.84 14.83 12.12
CA LEU A 99 -37.54 13.39 12.12
C LEU A 99 -38.61 12.65 11.31
N GLN A 100 -38.18 11.85 10.33
CA GLN A 100 -39.09 11.09 9.47
C GLN A 100 -39.03 9.60 9.78
N ASN A 101 -37.83 9.02 9.76
CA ASN A 101 -37.67 7.58 9.90
C ASN A 101 -36.31 7.17 10.47
N LYS A 102 -36.25 5.95 11.00
CA LYS A 102 -35.00 5.26 11.35
C LYS A 102 -34.49 4.52 10.11
N ILE A 103 -33.22 4.70 9.76
CA ILE A 103 -32.51 3.95 8.73
C ILE A 103 -31.94 2.69 9.39
N ASN A 104 -32.43 1.54 8.97
CA ASN A 104 -31.92 0.24 9.41
C ASN A 104 -30.51 0.00 8.89
N ARG A 105 -29.73 -0.76 9.66
CA ARG A 105 -28.33 -1.06 9.36
C ARG A 105 -28.20 -1.80 8.04
N ASN A 106 -27.38 -1.27 7.12
CA ASN A 106 -27.07 -1.86 5.81
C ASN A 106 -28.26 -2.08 4.85
N GLU A 107 -29.43 -1.54 5.16
CA GLU A 107 -30.60 -1.60 4.29
C GLU A 107 -30.72 -0.33 3.44
N TRP A 108 -31.18 -0.50 2.21
CA TRP A 108 -31.49 0.62 1.32
C TRP A 108 -32.89 1.15 1.62
N GLN A 109 -32.97 2.40 2.05
CA GLN A 109 -34.24 3.10 2.18
C GLN A 109 -34.56 3.86 0.90
N GLU A 110 -35.74 3.61 0.36
CA GLU A 110 -36.27 4.25 -0.83
C GLU A 110 -37.08 5.50 -0.49
N LEU A 111 -36.75 6.63 -1.10
CA LEU A 111 -37.55 7.85 -1.04
C LEU A 111 -37.90 8.31 -2.46
N ASN A 112 -39.19 8.35 -2.77
CA ASN A 112 -39.67 8.85 -4.05
C ASN A 112 -39.74 10.38 -4.05
N ILE A 113 -39.02 11.03 -4.96
CA ILE A 113 -38.96 12.50 -5.07
C ILE A 113 -40.33 13.09 -5.42
N ASP A 114 -41.14 12.43 -6.25
CA ASP A 114 -42.47 12.93 -6.63
C ASP A 114 -43.41 12.98 -5.42
N SER A 115 -43.27 12.02 -4.49
CA SER A 115 -44.01 12.00 -3.24
C SER A 115 -43.53 13.10 -2.29
N LEU A 116 -42.20 13.29 -2.18
CA LEU A 116 -41.62 14.37 -1.37
C LEU A 116 -42.05 15.75 -1.87
N TYR A 117 -42.05 15.98 -3.19
CA TYR A 117 -42.48 17.24 -3.79
C TYR A 117 -43.96 17.55 -3.48
N LYS A 118 -44.85 16.55 -3.52
CA LYS A 118 -46.27 16.74 -3.17
C LYS A 118 -46.48 17.16 -1.71
N ILE A 119 -45.67 16.62 -0.80
CA ILE A 119 -45.79 16.87 0.64
C ILE A 119 -45.21 18.25 0.99
N TYR A 120 -43.96 18.51 0.59
CA TYR A 120 -43.24 19.71 1.03
C TYR A 120 -43.48 20.93 0.12
N LYS A 121 -43.82 20.72 -1.16
CA LYS A 121 -44.06 21.77 -2.18
C LYS A 121 -42.95 22.84 -2.26
N LYS A 122 -41.71 22.44 -1.94
CA LYS A 122 -40.51 23.27 -2.06
C LYS A 122 -39.67 22.81 -3.26
N ASP A 123 -38.87 23.72 -3.78
CA ASP A 123 -37.97 23.42 -4.89
C ASP A 123 -36.73 22.66 -4.43
N GLU A 124 -36.15 23.07 -3.30
CA GLU A 124 -35.04 22.38 -2.64
C GLU A 124 -35.48 21.84 -1.27
N LEU A 125 -34.97 20.66 -0.93
CA LEU A 125 -35.22 19.99 0.34
C LEU A 125 -33.90 19.70 1.05
N LEU A 126 -33.80 20.12 2.31
CA LEU A 126 -32.69 19.76 3.17
C LEU A 126 -32.92 18.36 3.75
N LEU A 127 -32.09 17.41 3.33
CA LEU A 127 -32.04 16.07 3.89
C LEU A 127 -30.85 15.97 4.85
N THR A 128 -31.08 15.50 6.07
CA THR A 128 -30.02 15.31 7.08
C THR A 128 -30.02 13.88 7.58
N ILE A 129 -28.85 13.25 7.61
CA ILE A 129 -28.64 11.93 8.19
C ILE A 129 -27.86 12.10 9.49
N TYR A 130 -28.46 11.68 10.60
CA TYR A 130 -27.87 11.73 11.93
C TYR A 130 -27.52 10.34 12.44
N GLY A 131 -26.31 10.11 12.95
CA GLY A 131 -25.90 8.84 13.52
C GLY A 131 -24.40 8.79 13.83
N SER A 132 -23.70 7.89 13.15
CA SER A 132 -22.23 7.82 13.11
C SER A 132 -21.56 9.12 12.68
N ALA A 133 -20.32 9.28 13.14
CA ALA A 133 -19.49 10.44 12.82
C ALA A 133 -18.88 10.32 11.43
N GLY A 134 -18.91 11.42 10.67
CA GLY A 134 -18.35 11.50 9.32
C GLY A 134 -19.29 10.99 8.21
N ILE A 135 -18.70 10.84 7.01
CA ILE A 135 -19.42 10.47 5.76
C ILE A 135 -19.16 9.04 5.31
N GLY A 136 -18.18 8.35 5.91
CA GLY A 136 -17.63 7.09 5.38
C GLY A 136 -18.64 5.94 5.33
N ASP A 137 -19.63 5.96 6.23
CA ASP A 137 -20.62 4.90 6.37
C ASP A 137 -22.02 5.31 5.86
N LYS A 138 -22.13 6.47 5.20
CA LYS A 138 -23.39 7.01 4.68
C LYS A 138 -23.29 7.16 3.16
N SER A 139 -24.30 6.66 2.46
CA SER A 139 -24.37 6.72 1.00
C SER A 139 -25.75 7.16 0.55
N VAL A 140 -25.79 8.10 -0.40
CA VAL A 140 -27.03 8.64 -0.98
C VAL A 140 -26.89 8.68 -2.49
N LEU A 141 -27.76 7.95 -3.16
CA LEU A 141 -27.76 7.80 -4.60
C LEU A 141 -29.09 8.31 -5.17
N LEU A 142 -29.00 9.08 -6.25
CA LEU A 142 -30.15 9.35 -7.10
C LEU A 142 -30.24 8.26 -8.15
N CYS A 143 -31.38 7.58 -8.20
CA CYS A 143 -31.59 6.42 -9.05
C CYS A 143 -32.85 6.57 -9.90
N ASN A 144 -32.82 5.97 -11.08
CA ASN A 144 -34.02 5.70 -11.87
C ASN A 144 -34.48 4.26 -11.65
N LYS A 145 -35.78 4.04 -11.48
CA LYS A 145 -36.35 2.70 -11.31
C LYS A 145 -36.44 2.03 -12.68
N LYS A 146 -35.80 0.88 -12.85
CA LYS A 146 -35.89 0.12 -14.11
C LYS A 146 -37.34 -0.35 -14.27
N LYS A 147 -37.97 0.01 -15.39
CA LYS A 147 -39.25 -0.60 -15.78
C LYS A 147 -38.95 -2.00 -16.31
N LEU A 148 -39.55 -3.01 -15.69
CA LEU A 148 -39.32 -4.44 -15.98
C LEU A 148 -39.77 -4.88 -17.40
N ASN A 149 -40.33 -4.00 -18.24
CA ASN A 149 -41.01 -4.37 -19.49
C ASN A 149 -40.47 -3.73 -20.79
N ASP A 150 -39.28 -3.13 -20.82
CA ASP A 150 -38.68 -2.65 -22.09
C ASP A 150 -37.35 -3.36 -22.39
N PRO A 151 -37.36 -4.45 -23.19
CA PRO A 151 -36.14 -5.13 -23.63
C PRO A 151 -35.29 -4.32 -24.62
N THR A 152 -35.84 -3.24 -25.20
CA THR A 152 -35.19 -2.45 -26.26
C THR A 152 -34.23 -1.38 -25.76
N THR A 153 -34.34 -0.93 -24.51
CA THR A 153 -33.43 0.08 -23.93
C THR A 153 -32.18 -0.49 -23.26
N ILE A 154 -32.15 -1.80 -22.98
CA ILE A 154 -31.07 -2.44 -22.20
C ILE A 154 -29.78 -2.54 -23.03
N GLU A 155 -29.88 -2.73 -24.35
CA GLU A 155 -28.70 -2.83 -25.23
C GLU A 155 -28.20 -1.48 -25.77
N GLN A 156 -29.07 -0.48 -25.91
CA GLN A 156 -28.70 0.83 -26.44
C GLN A 156 -28.18 1.80 -25.36
N ALA A 157 -28.67 1.70 -24.12
CA ALA A 157 -28.16 2.53 -23.02
C ALA A 157 -26.75 2.11 -22.54
N GLY A 158 -26.36 0.85 -22.76
CA GLY A 158 -25.01 0.35 -22.44
C GLY A 158 -23.93 0.71 -23.47
N ARG A 159 -24.30 1.18 -24.67
CA ARG A 159 -23.35 1.46 -25.76
C ARG A 159 -23.04 2.95 -25.96
N ASN A 160 -23.88 3.87 -25.50
CA ASN A 160 -23.77 5.30 -25.84
C ASN A 160 -23.41 6.26 -24.69
N PHE A 161 -23.04 5.75 -23.53
CA PHE A 161 -22.37 6.59 -22.53
C PHE A 161 -20.96 6.05 -22.34
N ILE A 162 -19.98 6.83 -22.81
CA ILE A 162 -18.62 6.73 -22.30
C ILE A 162 -18.78 6.98 -20.80
N ASN A 163 -18.81 5.91 -20.02
CA ASN A 163 -18.78 5.97 -18.58
C ASN A 163 -17.36 6.37 -18.23
N ILE A 164 -17.08 7.68 -18.34
CA ILE A 164 -15.82 8.30 -17.96
C ILE A 164 -15.73 8.11 -16.45
N LYS A 165 -15.16 6.98 -16.05
CA LYS A 165 -14.80 6.74 -14.67
C LYS A 165 -13.74 7.80 -14.33
N PRO A 166 -14.01 8.75 -13.43
CA PRO A 166 -12.97 9.66 -12.99
C PRO A 166 -11.84 8.81 -12.41
N ILE A 167 -10.64 8.96 -12.97
CA ILE A 167 -9.45 8.34 -12.42
C ILE A 167 -9.19 9.07 -11.10
N THR A 168 -9.60 8.47 -9.99
CA THR A 168 -9.30 9.00 -8.66
C THR A 168 -7.81 8.75 -8.42
N PHE A 169 -6.98 9.74 -8.74
CA PHE A 169 -5.57 9.73 -8.38
C PHE A 169 -5.46 9.86 -6.87
N THR A 170 -5.14 8.76 -6.19
CA THR A 170 -4.75 8.85 -4.78
C THR A 170 -3.34 9.46 -4.72
N PRO A 171 -3.08 10.39 -3.78
CA PRO A 171 -1.74 10.97 -3.61
C PRO A 171 -0.65 9.91 -3.46
N PHE A 172 -0.99 8.79 -2.82
CA PHE A 172 -0.14 7.61 -2.67
C PHE A 172 0.10 6.86 -3.99
N GLY A 173 -0.91 6.69 -4.84
CA GLY A 173 -0.77 6.03 -6.13
C GLY A 173 0.20 6.77 -7.06
N ASN A 174 0.14 8.11 -7.06
CA ASN A 174 1.10 8.95 -7.79
C ASN A 174 2.52 8.79 -7.23
N PHE A 175 2.68 8.81 -5.91
CA PHE A 175 3.95 8.55 -5.25
C PHE A 175 4.51 7.17 -5.62
N ALA A 176 3.67 6.14 -5.62
CA ALA A 176 4.10 4.77 -5.93
C ALA A 176 4.60 4.64 -7.37
N ALA A 177 3.90 5.24 -8.32
CA ALA A 177 4.32 5.27 -9.72
C ALA A 177 5.66 6.02 -9.90
N ILE A 178 5.81 7.19 -9.27
CA ILE A 178 7.07 7.97 -9.32
C ILE A 178 8.23 7.18 -8.72
N SER A 179 8.00 6.54 -7.56
CA SER A 179 9.01 5.73 -6.87
C SER A 179 9.46 4.53 -7.71
N LEU A 180 8.51 3.84 -8.36
CA LEU A 180 8.82 2.75 -9.30
C LEU A 180 9.74 3.24 -10.43
N ILE A 181 9.37 4.34 -11.09
CA ILE A 181 10.14 4.91 -12.20
C ILE A 181 11.56 5.26 -11.74
N LEU A 182 11.69 5.88 -10.58
CA LEU A 182 12.98 6.28 -10.01
C LEU A 182 13.89 5.06 -9.72
N ILE A 183 13.34 4.01 -9.09
CA ILE A 183 14.06 2.77 -8.79
C ILE A 183 14.49 2.07 -10.09
N LEU A 184 13.64 2.07 -11.12
CA LEU A 184 13.95 1.49 -12.43
C LEU A 184 15.07 2.25 -13.14
N ILE A 185 15.03 3.58 -13.14
CA ILE A 185 16.09 4.42 -13.72
C ILE A 185 17.44 4.10 -13.07
N LEU A 186 17.49 4.02 -11.74
CA LEU A 186 18.71 3.67 -11.01
C LEU A 186 19.18 2.25 -11.35
N SER A 187 18.26 1.29 -11.45
CA SER A 187 18.57 -0.11 -11.80
C SER A 187 19.15 -0.23 -13.23
N VAL A 188 18.55 0.46 -14.20
CA VAL A 188 19.04 0.52 -15.58
C VAL A 188 20.41 1.18 -15.64
N TRP A 189 20.63 2.24 -14.84
CA TRP A 189 21.91 2.92 -14.81
C TRP A 189 23.04 2.01 -14.30
N ILE A 190 22.81 1.24 -13.24
CA ILE A 190 23.78 0.25 -12.75
C ILE A 190 24.03 -0.85 -13.78
N TYR A 191 22.96 -1.35 -14.43
CA TYR A 191 23.08 -2.36 -15.47
C TYR A 191 23.97 -1.88 -16.63
N ASN A 192 23.81 -0.63 -17.06
CA ASN A 192 24.62 -0.03 -18.12
C ASN A 192 26.06 0.25 -17.67
N ALA A 193 26.28 0.64 -16.41
CA ALA A 193 27.61 0.93 -15.90
C ALA A 193 28.46 -0.33 -15.71
N ASN A 194 27.90 -1.40 -15.12
CA ASN A 194 28.60 -2.64 -14.80
C ASN A 194 27.69 -3.88 -14.94
N PRO A 195 27.40 -4.34 -16.18
CA PRO A 195 26.42 -5.39 -16.42
C PRO A 195 26.80 -6.73 -15.77
N LEU A 196 28.10 -7.07 -15.77
CA LEU A 196 28.59 -8.34 -15.20
C LEU A 196 28.41 -8.40 -13.68
N SER A 197 28.78 -7.33 -12.96
CA SER A 197 28.61 -7.28 -11.50
C SER A 197 27.14 -7.23 -11.10
N PHE A 198 26.30 -6.53 -11.88
CA PHE A 198 24.86 -6.46 -11.64
C PHE A 198 24.17 -7.82 -11.78
N ILE A 199 24.43 -8.54 -12.88
CA ILE A 199 23.84 -9.87 -13.12
C ILE A 199 24.24 -10.85 -12.02
N ARG A 200 25.50 -10.80 -11.56
CA ARG A 200 25.99 -11.66 -10.47
C ARG A 200 25.33 -11.35 -9.13
N LEU A 201 25.19 -10.06 -8.78
CA LEU A 201 24.56 -9.64 -7.53
C LEU A 201 23.06 -9.95 -7.47
N ILE A 202 22.37 -9.97 -8.60
CA ILE A 202 20.93 -10.29 -8.64
C ILE A 202 20.67 -11.80 -8.72
N ASN A 203 21.63 -12.61 -9.17
CA ASN A 203 21.38 -14.03 -9.36
C ASN A 203 21.23 -14.78 -8.00
N PRO A 204 20.06 -15.36 -7.67
CA PRO A 204 19.85 -16.08 -6.41
C PRO A 204 20.72 -17.34 -6.30
N ILE A 205 21.16 -17.93 -7.41
CA ILE A 205 22.01 -19.13 -7.41
C ILE A 205 23.43 -18.76 -6.93
N GLU A 206 23.91 -17.58 -7.28
CA GLU A 206 25.24 -17.10 -6.89
C GLU A 206 25.33 -16.87 -5.37
N PHE A 207 24.20 -16.62 -4.71
CA PHE A 207 24.15 -16.55 -3.25
C PHE A 207 24.60 -17.88 -2.61
N PHE A 208 24.26 -19.03 -3.19
CA PHE A 208 24.63 -20.35 -2.66
C PHE A 208 26.00 -20.83 -3.13
N ASN A 209 26.53 -20.26 -4.22
CA ASN A 209 27.89 -20.54 -4.65
C ASN A 209 28.88 -19.86 -3.69
N ASN A 210 29.85 -20.64 -3.21
CA ASN A 210 30.94 -20.14 -2.37
C ASN A 210 32.27 -20.72 -2.84
N ASP A 211 32.54 -20.63 -4.14
CA ASP A 211 33.80 -21.11 -4.71
C ASP A 211 34.94 -20.20 -4.21
N PRO A 212 35.95 -20.73 -3.49
CA PRO A 212 37.08 -19.94 -2.99
C PRO A 212 37.96 -19.35 -4.12
N ARG A 213 37.75 -19.77 -5.37
CA ARG A 213 38.38 -19.20 -6.57
C ARG A 213 37.58 -18.04 -7.17
N ASP A 214 36.37 -17.78 -6.67
CA ASP A 214 35.49 -16.78 -7.22
C ASP A 214 35.97 -15.36 -6.87
N GLN A 215 36.23 -14.58 -7.91
CA GLN A 215 36.86 -13.25 -7.82
C GLN A 215 35.90 -12.16 -7.35
N LEU A 216 34.66 -12.50 -7.01
CA LEU A 216 33.59 -11.57 -6.64
C LEU A 216 33.97 -10.67 -5.46
N SER A 217 34.62 -11.20 -4.41
CA SER A 217 35.09 -10.40 -3.27
C SER A 217 36.37 -9.62 -3.56
N LYS A 218 37.20 -10.08 -4.49
CA LYS A 218 38.43 -9.38 -4.91
C LYS A 218 38.15 -8.20 -5.82
N ILE A 219 37.10 -8.28 -6.64
CA ILE A 219 36.73 -7.25 -7.63
C ILE A 219 35.67 -6.29 -7.07
N ASN A 220 34.68 -6.79 -6.33
CA ASN A 220 33.61 -5.98 -5.73
C ASN A 220 33.83 -5.82 -4.23
N LYS A 221 34.73 -4.92 -3.83
CA LYS A 221 34.82 -4.52 -2.42
C LYS A 221 33.49 -3.88 -1.98
N PRO A 222 33.12 -3.95 -0.68
CA PRO A 222 31.92 -3.29 -0.15
C PRO A 222 31.81 -1.79 -0.46
N TYR A 223 32.96 -1.14 -0.67
CA TYR A 223 33.08 0.28 -1.04
C TYR A 223 33.14 0.55 -2.55
N SER A 224 33.03 -0.48 -3.38
CA SER A 224 32.98 -0.29 -4.84
C SER A 224 31.71 0.47 -5.22
N ASN A 225 31.81 1.35 -6.21
CA ASN A 225 30.67 2.16 -6.68
C ASN A 225 29.43 1.30 -6.95
N THR A 226 29.61 0.13 -7.57
CA THR A 226 28.51 -0.81 -7.86
C THR A 226 27.77 -1.27 -6.60
N VAL A 227 28.51 -1.63 -5.54
CA VAL A 227 27.89 -2.08 -4.29
C VAL A 227 27.21 -0.92 -3.58
N VAL A 228 27.82 0.27 -3.56
CA VAL A 228 27.20 1.48 -3.00
C VAL A 228 25.86 1.78 -3.68
N PHE A 229 25.81 1.78 -5.01
CA PHE A 229 24.57 1.99 -5.75
C PHE A 229 23.52 0.91 -5.47
N PHE A 230 23.94 -0.33 -5.29
CA PHE A 230 23.05 -1.43 -4.96
C PHE A 230 22.49 -1.33 -3.52
N VAL A 231 23.29 -0.83 -2.58
CA VAL A 231 22.84 -0.47 -1.23
C VAL A 231 21.83 0.67 -1.29
N ILE A 232 22.06 1.69 -2.13
CA ILE A 232 21.08 2.78 -2.35
C ILE A 232 19.74 2.20 -2.84
N ILE A 233 19.74 1.36 -3.88
CA ILE A 233 18.48 0.75 -4.37
C ILE A 233 17.80 -0.06 -3.27
N THR A 234 18.56 -0.87 -2.53
CA THR A 234 18.00 -1.67 -1.42
C THR A 234 17.40 -0.78 -0.33
N SER A 235 18.03 0.35 -0.02
CA SER A 235 17.51 1.33 0.94
C SER A 235 16.22 2.01 0.46
N MET A 236 16.12 2.29 -0.85
CA MET A 236 14.92 2.83 -1.47
C MET A 236 13.77 1.82 -1.46
N LEU A 237 14.04 0.56 -1.77
CA LEU A 237 13.05 -0.52 -1.68
C LEU A 237 12.52 -0.66 -0.24
N MET A 238 13.40 -0.65 0.76
CA MET A 238 13.02 -0.73 2.16
C MET A 238 12.20 0.50 2.60
N SER A 239 12.61 1.71 2.20
CA SER A 239 11.89 2.96 2.43
C SER A 239 10.46 2.90 1.89
N PHE A 240 10.29 2.46 0.64
CA PHE A 240 8.97 2.33 0.01
C PHE A 240 8.02 1.45 0.82
N ILE A 241 8.50 0.31 1.29
CA ILE A 241 7.70 -0.65 2.08
C ILE A 241 7.24 -0.02 3.40
N VAL A 242 8.11 0.73 4.08
CA VAL A 242 7.77 1.41 5.33
C VAL A 242 6.75 2.52 5.11
N VAL A 243 6.94 3.35 4.07
CA VAL A 243 5.98 4.39 3.70
C VAL A 243 4.63 3.78 3.34
N PHE A 244 4.61 2.67 2.62
CA PHE A 244 3.38 1.93 2.31
C PHE A 244 2.65 1.44 3.56
N PHE A 245 3.37 0.84 4.51
CA PHE A 245 2.75 0.37 5.76
C PHE A 245 2.21 1.54 6.60
N SER A 246 2.96 2.64 6.68
CA SER A 246 2.48 3.84 7.38
C SER A 246 1.22 4.43 6.75
N ALA A 247 1.18 4.55 5.42
CA ALA A 247 0.01 5.04 4.68
C ALA A 247 -1.26 4.18 4.94
N ASN A 248 -1.09 2.90 5.23
CA ASN A 248 -2.17 1.97 5.55
C ASN A 248 -2.40 1.80 7.07
N LYS A 249 -1.87 2.70 7.91
CA LYS A 249 -1.98 2.67 9.39
C LYS A 249 -1.42 1.39 10.03
N LEU A 250 -0.53 0.70 9.32
CA LEU A 250 0.23 -0.45 9.81
C LEU A 250 1.56 0.06 10.37
N ASN A 251 1.54 0.55 11.61
CA ASN A 251 2.77 0.98 12.29
C ASN A 251 3.59 -0.25 12.69
N VAL A 252 4.49 -0.70 11.82
CA VAL A 252 5.48 -1.76 12.10
C VAL A 252 6.59 -1.24 13.02
N PHE A 253 6.86 0.07 12.95
CA PHE A 253 7.75 0.80 13.84
C PHE A 253 7.06 2.12 14.21
N SER A 254 7.46 2.76 15.32
CA SER A 254 6.98 4.09 15.76
C SER A 254 7.47 5.23 14.86
N VAL A 255 7.46 5.03 13.53
CA VAL A 255 7.90 5.98 12.51
C VAL A 255 6.91 7.14 12.33
N SER A 256 5.76 7.11 13.02
CA SER A 256 4.78 8.20 13.03
C SER A 256 5.34 9.53 13.55
N THR A 257 6.52 9.52 14.18
CA THR A 257 7.24 10.72 14.62
C THR A 257 8.10 11.36 13.53
N ILE A 258 8.45 10.61 12.48
CA ILE A 258 9.33 11.06 11.38
C ILE A 258 8.51 11.34 10.11
N LEU A 259 7.37 10.68 9.92
CA LEU A 259 6.51 10.86 8.75
C LEU A 259 5.55 12.03 8.93
N SER A 260 5.35 12.78 7.85
CA SER A 260 4.43 13.90 7.81
C SER A 260 2.97 13.42 7.84
N GLU A 261 2.14 14.01 8.70
CA GLU A 261 0.70 13.66 8.80
C GLU A 261 -0.14 14.16 7.61
N LYS A 262 0.44 15.00 6.72
CA LYS A 262 -0.24 15.54 5.55
C LYS A 262 -0.11 14.65 4.31
N SER A 263 -1.17 14.64 3.50
CA SER A 263 -1.38 13.70 2.40
C SER A 263 -1.08 14.29 1.00
N ASN A 264 -0.04 15.13 0.86
CA ASN A 264 0.39 15.58 -0.46
C ASN A 264 1.46 14.62 -1.05
N THR A 265 1.42 14.36 -2.35
CA THR A 265 2.38 13.46 -3.03
C THR A 265 3.83 13.90 -2.84
N LEU A 266 4.09 15.21 -2.80
CA LEU A 266 5.44 15.76 -2.62
C LEU A 266 5.99 15.51 -1.21
N GLU A 267 5.14 15.58 -0.19
CA GLU A 267 5.53 15.33 1.20
C GLU A 267 5.85 13.83 1.41
N ILE A 268 5.01 12.94 0.88
CA ILE A 268 5.26 11.49 0.90
C ILE A 268 6.58 11.14 0.18
N LEU A 269 6.87 11.83 -0.94
CA LEU A 269 8.13 11.66 -1.65
C LEU A 269 9.33 12.17 -0.83
N GLY A 270 9.17 13.27 -0.10
CA GLY A 270 10.17 13.78 0.84
C GLY A 270 10.49 12.79 1.95
N ASP A 271 9.45 12.25 2.60
CA ASP A 271 9.57 11.23 3.64
C ASP A 271 10.28 9.97 3.11
N PHE A 272 9.99 9.57 1.88
CA PHE A 272 10.65 8.46 1.20
C PHE A 272 12.17 8.68 1.03
N PHE A 273 12.60 9.88 0.65
CA PHE A 273 14.03 10.19 0.53
C PHE A 273 14.73 10.24 1.89
N ILE A 274 14.08 10.82 2.91
CA ILE A 274 14.61 10.86 4.28
C ILE A 274 14.79 9.44 4.81
N LEU A 275 13.77 8.58 4.69
CA LEU A 275 13.84 7.18 5.10
C LEU A 275 14.91 6.41 4.33
N SER A 276 15.02 6.63 3.02
CA SER A 276 16.06 5.99 2.21
C SER A 276 17.46 6.37 2.69
N ALA A 277 17.69 7.64 3.03
CA ALA A 277 18.97 8.10 3.57
C ALA A 277 19.27 7.48 4.95
N ILE A 278 18.26 7.37 5.82
CA ILE A 278 18.39 6.70 7.13
C ILE A 278 18.76 5.23 6.94
N PHE A 279 18.07 4.50 6.07
CA PHE A 279 18.37 3.09 5.82
C PHE A 279 19.72 2.86 5.16
N PHE A 280 20.14 3.76 4.28
CA PHE A 280 21.48 3.77 3.71
C PHE A 280 22.56 3.89 4.80
N LEU A 281 22.42 4.87 5.70
CA LEU A 281 23.35 5.07 6.81
C LEU A 281 23.36 3.87 7.77
N LEU A 282 22.20 3.36 8.15
CA LEU A 282 22.09 2.18 9.03
C LEU A 282 22.76 0.94 8.43
N THR A 283 22.68 0.76 7.10
CA THR A 283 23.33 -0.37 6.42
C THR A 283 24.86 -0.29 6.50
N TYR A 284 25.43 0.91 6.35
CA TYR A 284 26.87 1.11 6.50
C TYR A 284 27.33 1.10 7.96
N VAL A 285 26.55 1.63 8.90
CA VAL A 285 26.82 1.48 10.34
C VAL A 285 26.85 0.00 10.70
N LYS A 286 25.89 -0.79 10.19
CA LYS A 286 25.92 -2.26 10.35
C LYS A 286 27.21 -2.85 9.80
N TYR A 287 27.65 -2.45 8.61
CA TYR A 287 28.93 -2.94 8.06
C TYR A 287 30.13 -2.61 8.96
N ILE A 288 30.20 -1.40 9.51
CA ILE A 288 31.28 -1.02 10.46
C ILE A 288 31.23 -1.93 11.69
N CYS A 289 30.06 -2.18 12.27
CA CYS A 289 29.91 -3.11 13.39
C CYS A 289 30.34 -4.54 13.01
N MET A 290 30.05 -4.98 11.79
CA MET A 290 30.49 -6.28 11.27
C MET A 290 32.01 -6.37 11.16
N VAL A 291 32.69 -5.31 10.69
CA VAL A 291 34.16 -5.25 10.64
C VAL A 291 34.75 -5.29 12.05
N MET A 292 34.19 -4.53 13.01
CA MET A 292 34.65 -4.56 14.40
C MET A 292 34.49 -5.94 15.03
N ALA A 293 33.33 -6.58 14.88
CA ALA A 293 33.08 -7.92 15.39
C ALA A 293 33.94 -8.98 14.68
N GLY A 294 34.20 -8.79 13.38
CA GLY A 294 35.06 -9.68 12.58
C GLY A 294 36.50 -9.65 13.07
N ASN A 295 37.04 -8.46 13.30
CA ASN A 295 38.38 -8.25 13.86
C ASN A 295 38.54 -8.89 15.25
N MET A 296 37.53 -8.81 16.11
CA MET A 296 37.57 -9.45 17.43
C MET A 296 37.63 -10.98 17.37
N LEU A 297 37.11 -11.58 16.29
CA LEU A 297 36.99 -13.02 16.11
C LEU A 297 37.96 -13.59 15.06
N ASN A 298 38.90 -12.77 14.56
CA ASN A 298 39.84 -13.11 13.49
C ASN A 298 39.16 -13.62 12.18
N LEU A 299 38.00 -13.04 11.83
CA LEU A 299 37.20 -13.40 10.65
C LEU A 299 37.30 -12.38 9.50
N ASP A 300 38.30 -11.50 9.52
CA ASP A 300 38.42 -10.27 8.70
C ASP A 300 38.23 -10.52 7.21
N LYS A 301 38.80 -11.62 6.70
CA LYS A 301 38.73 -11.99 5.27
C LYS A 301 37.33 -12.44 4.83
N GLN A 302 36.47 -12.84 5.76
CA GLN A 302 35.12 -13.33 5.49
C GLN A 302 34.05 -12.24 5.67
N VAL A 303 34.34 -11.16 6.40
CA VAL A 303 33.39 -10.06 6.66
C VAL A 303 32.84 -9.47 5.36
N ASP A 304 33.71 -9.18 4.39
CA ASP A 304 33.32 -8.59 3.11
C ASP A 304 32.40 -9.52 2.30
N ILE A 305 32.68 -10.83 2.31
CA ILE A 305 31.87 -11.84 1.62
C ILE A 305 30.48 -11.94 2.28
N ILE A 306 30.44 -11.96 3.61
CA ILE A 306 29.20 -12.03 4.38
C ILE A 306 28.35 -10.78 4.12
N PHE A 307 28.97 -9.60 4.10
CA PHE A 307 28.26 -8.35 3.80
C PHE A 307 27.66 -8.35 2.39
N LEU A 308 28.42 -8.75 1.36
CA LEU A 308 27.90 -8.84 -0.01
C LEU A 308 26.71 -9.80 -0.12
N LYS A 309 26.78 -10.96 0.54
CA LYS A 309 25.68 -11.93 0.59
C LYS A 309 24.46 -11.39 1.34
N ILE A 310 24.65 -10.60 2.41
CA ILE A 310 23.56 -9.89 3.11
C ILE A 310 22.88 -8.91 2.17
N ILE A 311 23.64 -8.09 1.46
CA ILE A 311 23.10 -7.10 0.53
C ILE A 311 22.35 -7.79 -0.62
N GLN A 312 22.91 -8.85 -1.21
CA GLN A 312 22.27 -9.65 -2.26
C GLN A 312 20.94 -10.26 -1.81
N SER A 313 20.93 -10.93 -0.65
CA SER A 313 19.69 -11.53 -0.12
C SER A 313 18.64 -10.48 0.26
N SER A 314 19.06 -9.35 0.83
CA SER A 314 18.17 -8.22 1.13
C SER A 314 17.55 -7.63 -0.12
N TYR A 315 18.34 -7.37 -1.17
CA TYR A 315 17.82 -6.85 -2.43
C TYR A 315 16.74 -7.76 -3.02
N LEU A 316 17.02 -9.07 -3.10
CA LEU A 316 16.07 -10.03 -3.66
C LEU A 316 14.75 -10.07 -2.89
N PHE A 317 14.82 -10.08 -1.56
CA PHE A 317 13.63 -10.06 -0.71
C PHE A 317 12.85 -8.76 -0.83
N TYR A 318 13.51 -7.61 -0.69
CA TYR A 318 12.82 -6.32 -0.76
C TYR A 318 12.33 -5.98 -2.16
N ALA A 319 12.98 -6.44 -3.23
CA ALA A 319 12.47 -6.30 -4.59
C ALA A 319 11.19 -7.12 -4.80
N ALA A 320 11.16 -8.38 -4.34
CA ALA A 320 9.97 -9.21 -4.41
C ALA A 320 8.82 -8.63 -3.58
N LEU A 321 9.11 -8.18 -2.36
CA LEU A 321 8.12 -7.58 -1.46
C LEU A 321 7.63 -6.23 -2.01
N PHE A 322 8.52 -5.41 -2.56
CA PHE A 322 8.18 -4.16 -3.25
C PHE A 322 7.18 -4.40 -4.39
N LEU A 323 7.45 -5.37 -5.27
CA LEU A 323 6.55 -5.69 -6.38
C LEU A 323 5.18 -6.17 -5.86
N PHE A 324 5.16 -7.00 -4.84
CA PHE A 324 3.92 -7.47 -4.20
C PHE A 324 3.12 -6.30 -3.61
N VAL A 325 3.77 -5.45 -2.82
CA VAL A 325 3.16 -4.27 -2.19
C VAL A 325 2.69 -3.26 -3.23
N PHE A 326 3.48 -3.04 -4.28
CA PHE A 326 3.11 -2.17 -5.40
C PHE A 326 1.82 -2.65 -6.05
N THR A 327 1.69 -3.95 -6.34
CA THR A 327 0.46 -4.53 -6.91
C THR A 327 -0.74 -4.40 -5.96
N LEU A 328 -0.53 -4.60 -4.65
CA LEU A 328 -1.58 -4.41 -3.65
C LEU A 328 -2.07 -2.96 -3.58
N SER A 329 -1.17 -1.98 -3.74
CA SER A 329 -1.50 -0.55 -3.73
C SER A 329 -2.56 -0.15 -4.75
N PHE A 330 -2.66 -0.88 -5.87
CA PHE A 330 -3.60 -0.55 -6.95
C PHE A 330 -4.85 -1.43 -6.97
N ASN A 331 -4.78 -2.66 -6.47
CA ASN A 331 -5.87 -3.63 -6.62
C ASN A 331 -6.73 -3.82 -5.36
N HIS A 332 -6.14 -3.89 -4.16
CA HIS A 332 -6.88 -4.32 -2.96
C HIS A 332 -6.36 -3.67 -1.67
N ILE A 333 -6.83 -2.45 -1.36
CA ILE A 333 -6.52 -1.74 -0.10
C ILE A 333 -7.11 -2.43 1.14
N ASN A 334 -8.26 -3.11 0.99
CA ASN A 334 -8.98 -3.71 2.14
C ASN A 334 -8.38 -5.03 2.64
N TRP A 335 -7.47 -5.68 1.89
CA TRP A 335 -6.87 -6.95 2.33
C TRP A 335 -5.84 -6.73 3.47
N LEU A 336 -5.26 -5.54 3.54
CA LEU A 336 -4.24 -5.17 4.53
C LEU A 336 -4.81 -5.00 5.94
N THR A 337 -6.08 -4.62 6.06
CA THR A 337 -6.72 -4.45 7.38
C THR A 337 -6.96 -5.78 8.09
N GLU A 338 -7.30 -6.84 7.35
CA GLU A 338 -7.49 -8.19 7.91
C GLU A 338 -6.15 -8.88 8.19
N MET A 339 -5.13 -8.62 7.38
CA MET A 339 -3.80 -9.24 7.51
C MET A 339 -2.85 -8.53 8.47
N ARG A 340 -3.31 -7.49 9.19
CA ARG A 340 -2.48 -6.68 10.10
C ARG A 340 -1.67 -7.51 11.10
N MET A 341 -2.25 -8.57 11.67
CA MET A 341 -1.58 -9.45 12.64
C MET A 341 -0.42 -10.26 12.02
N TYR A 342 -0.41 -10.45 10.71
CA TYR A 342 0.56 -11.29 10.00
C TYR A 342 1.65 -10.50 9.26
N VAL A 343 1.63 -9.16 9.29
CA VAL A 343 2.57 -8.31 8.53
C VAL A 343 4.04 -8.55 8.93
N LEU A 344 4.31 -8.86 10.20
CA LEU A 344 5.66 -9.14 10.71
C LEU A 344 6.18 -10.54 10.33
N ALA A 345 5.29 -11.49 10.04
CA ALA A 345 5.66 -12.88 9.75
C ALA A 345 6.62 -13.04 8.55
N PRO A 346 6.41 -12.41 7.37
CA PRO A 346 7.33 -12.53 6.24
C PRO A 346 8.73 -11.99 6.56
N PHE A 347 8.84 -10.91 7.35
CA PHE A 347 10.12 -10.37 7.78
C PHE A 347 10.84 -11.33 8.72
N LEU A 348 10.14 -11.85 9.73
CA LEU A 348 10.70 -12.84 10.68
C LEU A 348 11.22 -14.08 9.97
N LEU A 349 10.42 -14.62 9.04
CA LEU A 349 10.79 -15.79 8.25
C LEU A 349 12.02 -15.48 7.40
N PHE A 350 12.05 -14.32 6.74
CA PHE A 350 13.19 -13.91 5.91
C PHE A 350 14.48 -13.79 6.72
N TYR A 351 14.49 -13.07 7.85
CA TYR A 351 15.71 -12.91 8.65
C TYR A 351 16.19 -14.24 9.25
N SER A 352 15.26 -15.10 9.69
CA SER A 352 15.59 -16.44 10.20
C SER A 352 16.17 -17.35 9.11
N ALA A 353 15.54 -17.36 7.92
CA ALA A 353 16.03 -18.11 6.77
C ALA A 353 17.38 -17.58 6.29
N ARG A 354 17.57 -16.25 6.26
CA ARG A 354 18.84 -15.61 5.91
C ARG A 354 19.96 -16.02 6.85
N PHE A 355 19.70 -16.02 8.16
CA PHE A 355 20.68 -16.48 9.15
C PHE A 355 21.15 -17.91 8.87
N LEU A 356 20.20 -18.84 8.67
CA LEU A 356 20.52 -20.25 8.34
C LEU A 356 21.28 -20.36 7.02
N ALA A 357 20.84 -19.63 6.00
CA ALA A 357 21.44 -19.69 4.67
C ALA A 357 22.87 -19.13 4.69
N LEU A 358 23.11 -18.01 5.37
CA LEU A 358 24.46 -17.46 5.55
C LEU A 358 25.35 -18.45 6.30
N TYR A 359 24.86 -19.10 7.36
CA TYR A 359 25.63 -20.10 8.11
C TYR A 359 26.04 -21.28 7.22
N ILE A 360 25.12 -21.82 6.41
CA ILE A 360 25.41 -22.94 5.49
C ILE A 360 26.41 -22.53 4.42
N VAL A 361 26.19 -21.38 3.79
CA VAL A 361 26.99 -20.93 2.64
C VAL A 361 28.40 -20.53 3.06
N THR A 362 28.56 -19.88 4.21
CA THR A 362 29.87 -19.33 4.64
C THR A 362 30.74 -20.33 5.39
N LYS A 363 30.22 -21.53 5.67
CA LYS A 363 30.95 -22.60 6.34
C LYS A 363 32.16 -23.05 5.50
N PRO A 364 33.41 -22.86 5.96
CA PRO A 364 34.58 -23.33 5.22
C PRO A 364 34.65 -24.87 5.26
N PRO A 365 35.01 -25.54 4.14
CA PRO A 365 35.24 -26.97 4.14
C PRO A 365 36.50 -27.30 4.96
N GLY A 366 36.32 -27.92 6.13
CA GLY A 366 37.40 -28.56 6.88
C GLY A 366 37.99 -27.83 8.10
N SER A 367 37.30 -26.88 8.73
CA SER A 367 37.83 -26.15 9.91
C SER A 367 36.93 -26.16 11.16
N LEU A 368 37.56 -26.23 12.34
CA LEU A 368 37.00 -26.09 13.70
C LEU A 368 36.43 -24.68 14.01
N ILE A 369 36.46 -23.75 13.05
CA ILE A 369 36.00 -22.34 13.15
C ILE A 369 34.46 -22.19 13.23
N ASN A 370 33.69 -23.27 13.16
CA ASN A 370 32.21 -23.20 13.13
C ASN A 370 31.59 -22.46 14.33
N LEU A 371 32.19 -22.54 15.52
CA LEU A 371 31.64 -21.87 16.71
C LEU A 371 31.79 -20.35 16.65
N TYR A 372 32.95 -19.86 16.20
CA TYR A 372 33.20 -18.42 16.07
C TYR A 372 32.35 -17.80 14.95
N LEU A 373 32.19 -18.51 13.83
CA LEU A 373 31.31 -18.08 12.74
C LEU A 373 29.84 -18.03 13.18
N PHE A 374 29.39 -19.03 13.93
CA PHE A 374 28.03 -19.05 14.49
C PHE A 374 27.81 -17.91 15.48
N SER A 375 28.73 -17.70 16.43
CA SER A 375 28.67 -16.60 17.39
C SER A 375 28.65 -15.23 16.71
N TYR A 376 29.49 -15.05 15.69
CA TYR A 376 29.53 -13.85 14.84
C TYR A 376 28.18 -13.59 14.14
N LEU A 377 27.62 -14.60 13.48
CA LEU A 377 26.32 -14.49 12.81
C LEU A 377 25.19 -14.18 13.81
N CYS A 378 25.22 -14.75 15.00
CA CYS A 378 24.24 -14.46 16.04
C CYS A 378 24.29 -12.99 16.48
N VAL A 379 25.48 -12.44 16.69
CA VAL A 379 25.66 -11.03 17.07
C VAL A 379 25.14 -10.08 16.01
N ILE A 380 25.31 -10.42 14.73
CA ILE A 380 25.00 -9.52 13.61
C ILE A 380 23.56 -9.65 13.09
N GLU A 381 22.96 -10.82 13.20
CA GLU A 381 21.63 -11.09 12.65
C GLU A 381 20.58 -11.31 13.74
N ILE A 382 20.87 -12.16 14.73
CA ILE A 382 19.88 -12.52 15.77
C ILE A 382 19.67 -11.37 16.76
N ILE A 383 20.74 -10.72 17.25
CA ILE A 383 20.59 -9.63 18.21
C ILE A 383 19.79 -8.47 17.61
N PRO A 384 20.10 -7.95 16.40
CA PRO A 384 19.29 -6.89 15.79
C PRO A 384 17.86 -7.34 15.49
N LEU A 385 17.62 -8.61 15.17
CA LEU A 385 16.27 -9.15 14.99
C LEU A 385 15.46 -9.11 16.30
N ILE A 386 16.03 -9.59 17.41
CA ILE A 386 15.38 -9.58 18.73
C ILE A 386 15.07 -8.14 19.16
N VAL A 387 16.04 -7.24 19.01
CA VAL A 387 15.85 -5.82 19.32
C VAL A 387 14.76 -5.22 18.43
N GLY A 388 14.78 -5.52 17.12
CA GLY A 388 13.77 -5.06 16.17
C GLY A 388 12.35 -5.52 16.51
N ILE A 389 12.17 -6.78 16.92
CA ILE A 389 10.88 -7.31 17.37
C ILE A 389 10.38 -6.56 18.61
N LYS A 390 11.27 -6.30 19.57
CA LYS A 390 10.90 -5.59 20.81
C LYS A 390 10.48 -4.14 20.55
N PHE A 391 10.99 -3.50 19.50
CA PHE A 391 10.57 -2.15 19.09
C PHE A 391 9.34 -2.15 18.17
N ALA A 392 8.98 -3.30 17.59
CA ALA A 392 7.83 -3.45 16.71
C ALA A 392 6.55 -3.90 17.46
N LEU A 393 6.69 -4.58 18.60
CA LEU A 393 5.63 -4.88 19.58
C LEU A 393 5.46 -3.71 20.55
#